data_AF-A0A964KQC6-F1
#
_entry.id   AF-A0A964KQC6-F1
#
_cell.length_a   1.000
_cell.length_b   1.000
_cell.length_c   1.000
_cell.angle_alpha   90.00
_cell.angle_beta   90.00
_cell.angle_gamma   90.00
#
_symmetry.space_group_name_H-M   'P 1'
#
loop_
_entity.id
_entity.type
_entity.pdbx_description
1 polymer ?
#
loop_
_entity_poly.entity_id
_entity_poly.type
_entity_poly.pdbx_seq_one_letter_code
_entity_poly.pdbx_strand_id
1 'polypeptide(L)'
;MAIDDEALNGSEVASNISVEFTLLSGETISVRDNVAEPLTENVIRQYAEALVQDMQAEAVRTFSYWWAGDFYFDAVRLREVAALSVSPVGAEDEDGEDWEEGP
;
A
#
# COMPACT_ATOMS: atom_id res chain seq x y z
N MET A 1 -36.43 14.19 22.59
CA MET A 1 -35.89 14.53 21.26
C MET A 1 -34.54 13.87 21.21
N ALA A 2 -34.46 12.74 20.52
CA ALA A 2 -33.23 11.97 20.40
C ALA A 2 -32.27 12.75 19.52
N ILE A 3 -31.00 12.79 19.93
CA ILE A 3 -29.90 13.24 19.09
C ILE A 3 -29.74 12.10 18.08
N ASP A 4 -29.98 12.36 16.80
CA ASP A 4 -29.69 11.40 15.74
C ASP A 4 -28.18 11.14 15.74
N ASP A 5 -27.79 10.05 16.39
CA ASP A 5 -26.47 9.42 16.33
C ASP A 5 -26.35 8.64 15.01
N GLU A 6 -26.67 9.30 13.88
CA GLU A 6 -26.21 8.82 12.59
C GLU A 6 -24.72 9.13 12.52
N ALA A 7 -23.98 8.19 13.11
CA ALA A 7 -22.56 8.04 12.99
C ALA A 7 -22.12 8.40 11.57
N LEU A 8 -21.15 9.32 11.51
CA LEU A 8 -20.40 9.75 10.35
C LEU A 8 -19.85 8.54 9.60
N ASN A 9 -20.67 7.90 8.76
CA ASN A 9 -20.24 6.84 7.87
C ASN A 9 -19.71 7.46 6.57
N GLY A 10 -18.86 8.47 6.73
CA GLY A 10 -17.85 8.80 5.74
C GLY A 10 -16.83 7.69 5.82
N SER A 11 -17.13 6.53 5.24
CA SER A 11 -16.13 5.53 4.95
C SER A 11 -15.17 6.19 3.95
N GLU A 12 -14.21 6.94 4.47
CA GLU A 12 -12.96 7.23 3.78
C GLU A 12 -12.41 5.85 3.44
N VAL A 13 -12.74 5.38 2.24
CA VAL A 13 -12.18 4.14 1.69
C VAL A 13 -10.70 4.44 1.55
N ALA A 14 -9.94 4.14 2.60
CA ALA A 14 -8.50 4.27 2.63
C ALA A 14 -8.01 3.51 1.41
N SER A 15 -7.48 4.25 0.45
CA SER A 15 -7.19 3.67 -0.84
C SER A 15 -5.81 3.06 -0.74
N ASN A 16 -5.76 1.74 -0.72
CA ASN A 16 -4.54 0.98 -0.45
C ASN A 16 -3.71 0.81 -1.73
N ILE A 17 -2.41 1.01 -1.61
CA ILE A 17 -1.43 0.67 -2.63
C ILE A 17 -0.53 -0.44 -2.13
N SER A 18 -0.18 -1.35 -3.04
CA SER A 18 0.89 -2.31 -2.85
C SER A 18 2.18 -1.72 -3.39
N VAL A 19 3.23 -1.79 -2.59
CA VAL A 19 4.58 -1.39 -3.00
C VAL A 19 5.49 -2.60 -2.85
N GLU A 20 6.09 -3.02 -3.95
CA GLU A 20 7.07 -4.08 -3.97
C GLU A 20 8.46 -3.49 -4.18
N PHE A 21 9.36 -3.72 -3.21
CA PHE A 21 10.75 -3.33 -3.27
C PHE A 21 11.63 -4.55 -3.56
N THR A 22 12.41 -4.48 -4.63
CA THR A 22 13.51 -5.43 -4.86
C THR A 22 14.79 -4.83 -4.32
N LEU A 23 15.40 -5.45 -3.32
CA LEU A 23 16.65 -5.01 -2.73
C LEU A 23 17.86 -5.40 -3.58
N LEU A 24 18.99 -4.74 -3.36
CA LEU A 24 20.28 -5.07 -3.98
C LEU A 24 20.76 -6.49 -3.62
N SER A 25 20.27 -7.07 -2.53
CA SER A 25 20.50 -8.48 -2.16
C SER A 25 19.75 -9.46 -3.07
N GLY A 26 18.76 -8.99 -3.83
CA GLY A 26 17.81 -9.81 -4.60
C GLY A 26 16.56 -10.22 -3.81
N GLU A 27 16.45 -9.83 -2.53
CA GLU A 27 15.24 -10.04 -1.73
C GLU A 27 14.14 -9.08 -2.16
N THR A 28 12.90 -9.57 -2.17
CA THR A 28 11.71 -8.76 -2.46
C THR A 28 10.90 -8.57 -1.19
N ILE A 29 10.56 -7.32 -0.89
CA ILE A 29 9.71 -6.92 0.23
C ILE A 29 8.45 -6.27 -0.33
N SER A 30 7.29 -6.83 -0.01
CA SER A 30 5.99 -6.28 -0.40
C SER A 30 5.34 -5.64 0.83
N VAL A 31 5.02 -4.35 0.74
CA VAL A 31 4.34 -3.60 1.80
C VAL A 31 3.05 -3.00 1.27
N ARG A 32 2.13 -2.65 2.17
CA ARG A 32 0.94 -1.86 1.85
C ARG A 32 1.05 -0.49 2.46
N ASP A 33 0.61 0.53 1.72
CA ASP A 33 0.49 1.90 2.21
C ASP A 33 -0.91 2.44 1.94
N ASN A 34 -1.32 3.39 2.77
CA ASN A 34 -2.61 4.06 2.66
C ASN A 34 -2.42 5.43 2.02
N VAL A 35 -3.17 5.70 0.96
CA VAL A 35 -3.19 7.02 0.32
C VAL A 35 -4.50 7.72 0.70
N ALA A 36 -4.39 8.98 1.11
CA ALA A 36 -5.55 9.80 1.50
C ALA A 36 -6.43 10.21 0.30
N GLU A 37 -5.89 10.12 -0.90
CA GLU A 37 -6.57 10.47 -2.14
C GLU A 37 -7.09 9.23 -2.87
N PRO A 38 -8.19 9.33 -3.63
CA PRO A 38 -8.65 8.24 -4.49
C PRO A 38 -7.57 7.77 -5.46
N LEU A 39 -7.45 6.46 -5.65
CA LEU A 39 -6.45 5.88 -6.54
C LEU A 39 -6.79 6.17 -8.00
N THR A 40 -6.13 7.20 -8.51
CA THR A 40 -6.04 7.50 -9.94
C THR A 40 -4.63 7.21 -10.43
N GLU A 41 -4.47 7.01 -11.75
CA GLU A 41 -3.15 6.83 -12.35
C GLU A 41 -2.18 7.95 -11.97
N ASN A 42 -2.67 9.20 -11.92
CA ASN A 42 -1.85 10.35 -11.56
C ASN A 42 -1.39 10.30 -10.09
N VAL A 43 -2.26 9.90 -9.16
CA VAL A 43 -1.91 9.76 -7.73
C VAL A 43 -0.86 8.67 -7.54
N ILE A 44 -1.05 7.50 -8.17
CA ILE A 44 -0.09 6.38 -8.10
C ILE A 44 1.26 6.81 -8.69
N ARG A 45 1.26 7.50 -9.82
CA ARG A 45 2.47 8.01 -10.45
C ARG A 45 3.21 8.99 -9.55
N GLN A 46 2.52 9.98 -8.99
CA GLN A 46 3.11 10.96 -8.08
C GLN A 46 3.69 10.31 -6.83
N TYR A 47 2.97 9.32 -6.28
CA TYR A 47 3.45 8.54 -5.14
C TYR A 47 4.74 7.77 -5.48
N ALA A 48 4.78 7.10 -6.63
CA ALA A 48 5.96 6.37 -7.09
C ALA A 48 7.15 7.33 -7.36
N GLU A 49 6.91 8.48 -7.99
CA GLU A 49 7.94 9.50 -8.23
C GLU A 49 8.52 10.04 -6.92
N ALA A 50 7.69 10.27 -5.90
CA ALA A 50 8.14 10.68 -4.57
C ALA A 50 9.04 9.60 -3.92
N LEU A 51 8.65 8.32 -4.00
CA LEU A 51 9.49 7.21 -3.52
C LEU A 51 10.85 7.15 -4.23
N VAL A 52 10.87 7.34 -5.55
CA VAL A 52 12.12 7.35 -6.35
C VAL A 52 13.01 8.53 -5.94
N GLN A 53 12.45 9.69 -5.62
CA GLN A 53 13.22 10.82 -5.09
C GLN A 53 13.81 10.49 -3.71
N ASP A 54 13.01 9.87 -2.83
CA ASP A 54 13.46 9.47 -1.49
C ASP A 54 14.58 8.41 -1.54
N MET A 55 14.61 7.54 -2.56
CA MET A 55 15.69 6.57 -2.77
C MET A 55 17.06 7.19 -2.99
N GLN A 56 17.12 8.43 -3.45
CA GLN A 56 18.39 9.15 -3.62
C GLN A 56 18.94 9.67 -2.28
N ALA A 57 18.11 9.71 -1.24
CA ALA A 57 18.49 10.08 0.11
C ALA A 57 18.80 8.84 0.96
N GLU A 58 19.59 9.00 2.03
CA GLU A 58 19.78 7.96 3.05
C GLU A 58 18.53 7.83 3.96
N ALA A 59 17.36 7.71 3.36
CA ALA A 59 16.08 7.66 4.03
C ALA A 59 15.68 6.22 4.42
N VAL A 60 15.05 6.10 5.59
CA VAL A 60 14.28 4.93 5.99
C VAL A 60 12.82 5.30 5.86
N ARG A 61 12.06 4.52 5.09
CA ARG A 61 10.62 4.70 4.98
C ARG A 61 9.90 3.60 5.75
N THR A 62 8.90 4.00 6.52
CA THR A 62 8.10 3.12 7.36
C THR A 62 6.69 3.01 6.82
N PHE A 63 6.11 1.82 6.93
CA PHE A 63 4.78 1.48 6.45
C PHE A 63 4.01 0.84 7.60
N SER A 64 2.74 1.19 7.76
CA SER A 64 1.89 0.60 8.78
C SER A 64 0.50 0.34 8.23
N TYR A 65 0.01 -0.88 8.38
CA TYR A 65 -1.25 -1.29 7.79
C TYR A 65 -1.88 -2.43 8.60
N TRP A 66 -3.19 -2.60 8.43
CA TRP A 66 -3.93 -3.75 8.95
C TRP A 66 -4.12 -4.76 7.82
N TRP A 67 -3.87 -6.04 8.11
CA TRP A 67 -4.09 -7.12 7.17
C TRP A 67 -4.56 -8.37 7.93
N ALA A 68 -5.61 -9.02 7.43
CA ALA A 68 -6.17 -10.23 8.04
C ALA A 68 -6.47 -10.13 9.56
N GLY A 69 -6.81 -8.93 10.05
CA GLY A 69 -7.10 -8.68 11.47
C GLY A 69 -5.88 -8.37 12.34
N ASP A 70 -4.67 -8.41 11.79
CA ASP A 70 -3.42 -8.10 12.47
C ASP A 70 -2.85 -6.75 12.02
N PHE A 71 -2.13 -6.08 12.93
CA PHE A 71 -1.42 -4.83 12.65
C PHE A 71 0.04 -5.10 12.30
N TYR A 72 0.48 -4.54 11.17
CA TYR A 72 1.84 -4.65 10.65
C TYR A 72 2.55 -3.30 10.68
N PHE A 73 3.86 -3.34 10.90
CA PHE A 73 4.76 -2.19 10.80
C PHE A 73 6.06 -2.63 10.13
N ASP A 74 6.32 -2.11 8.94
CA ASP A 74 7.49 -2.42 8.13
C ASP A 74 8.37 -1.19 7.94
N ALA A 75 9.67 -1.41 7.72
CA ALA A 75 10.61 -0.34 7.45
C ALA A 75 11.62 -0.76 6.39
N VAL A 76 11.81 0.07 5.37
CA VAL A 76 12.72 -0.18 4.25
C VAL A 76 13.76 0.94 4.16
N ARG A 77 15.03 0.55 4.10
CA ARG A 77 16.14 1.46 3.78
C ARG A 77 16.18 1.67 2.28
N LEU A 78 15.82 2.86 1.83
CA LEU A 78 15.61 3.10 0.39
C LEU A 78 16.91 3.04 -0.42
N ARG A 79 18.07 3.32 0.19
CA ARG A 79 19.38 3.16 -0.45
C ARG A 79 19.72 1.70 -0.84
N GLU A 80 19.03 0.73 -0.25
CA GLU A 80 19.26 -0.71 -0.51
C GLU A 80 18.29 -1.24 -1.58
N VAL A 81 17.38 -0.41 -2.09
CA VAL A 81 16.41 -0.76 -3.12
C VAL A 81 17.04 -0.63 -4.51
N ALA A 82 16.99 -1.71 -5.29
CA ALA A 82 17.45 -1.77 -6.67
C ALA A 82 16.33 -1.43 -7.67
N ALA A 83 15.09 -1.82 -7.34
CA ALA A 83 13.90 -1.56 -8.14
C ALA A 83 12.67 -1.47 -7.23
N LEU A 84 11.62 -0.78 -7.71
CA LEU A 84 10.33 -0.74 -7.05
C LEU A 84 9.19 -0.91 -8.06
N SER A 85 8.08 -1.49 -7.62
CA SER A 85 6.80 -1.54 -8.32
C SER A 85 5.71 -1.00 -7.40
N VAL A 86 4.80 -0.18 -7.93
CA VAL A 86 3.64 0.35 -7.20
C VAL A 86 2.39 0.01 -7.98
N SER A 87 1.41 -0.60 -7.32
CA SER A 87 0.11 -0.93 -7.89
C SER A 87 -1.02 -0.61 -6.91
N PRO A 88 -2.23 -0.29 -7.41
CA PRO A 88 -3.40 -0.25 -6.54
C PRO A 88 -3.68 -1.65 -6.00
N VAL A 89 -4.17 -1.75 -4.76
CA VAL A 89 -4.74 -3.01 -4.24
C VAL A 89 -6.16 -3.10 -4.79
N GLY A 90 -6.47 -4.21 -5.47
CA GLY A 90 -7.81 -4.46 -5.98
C GLY A 90 -8.80 -4.71 -4.84
N ALA A 91 -10.05 -4.30 -5.01
CA ALA A 91 -11.12 -4.60 -4.06
C ALA A 91 -11.49 -6.10 -4.00
N GLU A 92 -10.92 -6.92 -4.89
CA GLU A 92 -11.18 -8.37 -5.01
C GLU A 92 -10.20 -9.23 -4.17
N ASP A 93 -9.22 -8.62 -3.50
CA ASP A 93 -8.29 -9.34 -2.61
C ASP A 93 -8.83 -9.49 -1.16
N GLU A 94 -10.07 -9.03 -0.89
CA GLU A 94 -10.72 -9.10 0.43
C GLU A 94 -11.67 -10.31 0.58
N ASP A 95 -11.91 -11.07 -0.48
CA ASP A 95 -12.76 -12.25 -0.50
C ASP A 95 -11.95 -13.47 -0.95
N GLY A 96 -11.66 -14.35 0.01
CA GLY A 96 -10.90 -15.56 -0.22
C GLY A 96 -11.52 -16.52 -1.23
N GLU A 97 -10.61 -17.25 -1.90
CA GLU A 97 -10.79 -18.55 -2.54
C GLU A 97 -11.67 -18.62 -3.80
N ASP A 98 -11.03 -18.66 -4.98
CA ASP A 98 -11.33 -19.72 -5.96
C ASP A 98 -10.10 -20.06 -6.81
N TRP A 99 -9.50 -21.22 -6.52
CA TRP A 99 -8.52 -21.86 -7.41
C TRP A 99 -9.29 -22.59 -8.51
N GLU A 100 -9.75 -21.89 -9.56
CA GLU A 100 -10.14 -22.57 -10.80
C GLU A 100 -8.88 -22.82 -11.65
N GLU A 101 -8.26 -23.97 -11.39
CA GLU A 101 -7.39 -24.65 -12.34
C GLU A 101 -8.20 -24.99 -13.59
N GLY A 102 -7.72 -24.64 -14.78
CA GLY A 102 -8.30 -25.20 -15.99
C GLY A 102 -7.52 -24.91 -17.26
N PRO A 103 -7.75 -25.68 -18.34
CA PRO A 103 -8.14 -27.09 -18.43
C PRO A 103 -6.93 -28.05 -18.63
#